data_AF-A0AAE2ZEJ8-F1
#
_entry.id   AF-A0AAE2ZEJ8-F1
#
_cell.length_a   1.000
_cell.length_b   1.000
_cell.length_c   1.000
_cell.angle_alpha   90.00
_cell.angle_beta   90.00
_cell.angle_gamma   90.00
#
_symmetry.space_group_name_H-M   'P 1'
#
loop_
_entity.id
_entity.type
_entity.pdbx_description
1 polymer ?
#
loop_
_entity_poly.entity_id
_entity_poly.type
_entity_poly.pdbx_seq_one_letter_code
_entity_poly.pdbx_strand_id
1 'polypeptide(L)'
;MSKYFLLVNIIISVITTSGCNDKTSVEWYVNNHDDLVAKYTECLLTDSWHDIACKNVRSAKNHEANELDIQEGLKVAQQELFEIRESLLVSDLNTLSK
;
A
#
# COMPACT_ATOMS: atom_id res chain seq x y z
N MET A 1 -24.73 36.13 24.58
CA MET A 1 -23.34 36.44 24.16
C MET A 1 -22.40 36.04 25.27
N SER A 2 -21.63 34.97 25.07
CA SER A 2 -20.27 34.85 25.60
C SER A 2 -19.54 33.85 24.73
N LYS A 3 -18.58 34.34 23.96
CA LYS A 3 -17.73 33.61 23.01
C LYS A 3 -16.35 33.51 23.66
N TYR A 4 -15.99 32.39 24.28
CA TYR A 4 -14.59 32.03 24.56
C TYR A 4 -14.53 30.49 24.66
N PHE A 5 -14.08 29.82 23.60
CA PHE A 5 -12.73 29.23 23.51
C PHE A 5 -12.43 28.23 24.63
N LEU A 6 -12.72 26.96 24.40
CA LEU A 6 -11.97 25.85 24.98
C LEU A 6 -11.60 24.88 23.85
N LEU A 7 -10.50 25.25 23.20
CA LEU A 7 -9.65 24.31 22.48
C LEU A 7 -8.99 23.36 23.50
N VAL A 8 -8.57 22.21 22.96
CA VAL A 8 -7.46 21.36 23.40
C VAL A 8 -7.81 20.15 24.29
N ASN A 9 -7.38 18.99 23.78
CA ASN A 9 -7.06 17.71 24.43
C ASN A 9 -8.22 16.80 24.86
N ILE A 10 -8.56 15.83 23.99
CA ILE A 10 -8.36 14.41 24.33
C ILE A 10 -7.86 13.69 23.07
N ILE A 11 -6.54 13.67 22.94
CA ILE A 11 -5.78 12.82 22.02
C ILE A 11 -5.59 11.46 22.72
N ILE A 12 -5.82 10.39 21.97
CA ILE A 12 -5.36 9.00 22.17
C ILE A 12 -5.98 8.23 23.36
N SER A 13 -6.86 7.30 23.00
CA SER A 13 -6.85 5.96 23.59
C SER A 13 -7.58 4.97 22.68
N VAL A 14 -6.91 4.55 21.61
CA VAL A 14 -7.20 3.25 20.97
C VAL A 14 -5.95 2.40 21.16
N ILE A 15 -5.73 1.96 22.40
CA ILE A 15 -4.81 0.88 22.68
C ILE A 15 -5.61 -0.40 22.40
N THR A 16 -5.60 -0.85 21.15
CA THR A 16 -6.07 -2.20 20.84
C THR A 16 -5.00 -3.18 21.27
N THR A 17 -5.31 -3.91 22.34
CA THR A 17 -4.56 -5.04 22.89
C THR A 17 -4.62 -6.26 21.97
N SER A 18 -3.96 -6.19 20.84
CA SER A 18 -3.28 -7.33 20.22
C SER A 18 -1.81 -6.96 20.28
N GLY A 19 -0.91 -7.82 20.79
CA GLY A 19 0.50 -7.46 20.99
C GLY A 19 1.04 -6.62 19.83
N CYS A 20 1.83 -5.58 20.11
CA CYS A 20 2.44 -4.69 19.12
C CYS A 20 3.40 -5.48 18.23
N ASN A 21 2.88 -6.42 17.45
CA ASN A 21 3.58 -7.00 16.34
C ASN A 21 3.57 -5.91 15.29
N ASP A 22 4.76 -5.43 14.94
CA ASP A 22 4.91 -4.39 13.93
C ASP A 22 4.44 -4.96 12.60
N LYS A 23 3.18 -4.68 12.25
CA LYS A 23 2.50 -5.10 11.02
C LYS A 23 3.10 -4.49 9.75
N THR A 24 4.14 -3.67 9.91
CA THR A 24 4.86 -3.04 8.80
C THR A 24 6.28 -3.57 8.66
N SER A 25 6.70 -4.49 9.53
CA SER A 25 8.03 -5.10 9.49
C SER A 25 8.20 -6.08 8.33
N VAL A 26 9.46 -6.36 7.95
CA VAL A 26 9.78 -7.38 6.94
C VAL A 26 9.24 -8.74 7.36
N GLU A 27 9.43 -9.10 8.64
CA GLU A 27 8.99 -10.38 9.21
C GLU A 27 7.47 -10.54 9.17
N TRP A 28 6.72 -9.46 9.41
CA TRP A 28 5.26 -9.52 9.28
C TRP A 28 4.85 -9.90 7.86
N TYR A 29 5.40 -9.22 6.86
CA TYR A 29 5.07 -9.50 5.45
C TYR A 29 5.51 -10.88 4.99
N VAL A 30 6.68 -11.36 5.45
CA VAL A 30 7.14 -12.74 5.20
C VAL A 30 6.16 -13.77 5.77
N ASN A 31 5.55 -13.49 6.92
CA ASN A 31 4.59 -14.42 7.54
C ASN A 31 3.12 -14.18 7.11
N ASN A 32 2.85 -13.12 6.35
CA ASN A 32 1.50 -12.71 5.94
C ASN A 32 1.54 -12.31 4.46
N HIS A 33 1.57 -13.31 3.59
CA HIS A 33 1.70 -13.14 2.13
C HIS A 33 0.59 -12.26 1.53
N ASP A 34 -0.65 -12.38 2.03
CA ASP A 34 -1.77 -11.53 1.60
C ASP A 34 -1.47 -10.04 1.85
N ASP A 35 -0.96 -9.70 3.04
CA ASP A 35 -0.60 -8.33 3.39
C ASP A 35 0.60 -7.82 2.58
N LEU A 36 1.55 -8.71 2.25
CA LEU A 36 2.69 -8.40 1.38
C LEU A 36 2.19 -8.03 -0.02
N VAL A 37 1.35 -8.86 -0.63
CA VAL A 37 0.78 -8.63 -1.96
C VAL A 37 -0.09 -7.37 -1.98
N ALA A 38 -0.94 -7.19 -0.97
CA ALA A 38 -1.79 -6.00 -0.85
C ALA A 38 -0.96 -4.71 -0.79
N LYS A 39 0.06 -4.68 0.07
CA LYS A 39 0.91 -3.49 0.21
C LYS A 39 1.81 -3.27 -1.00
N TYR A 40 2.28 -4.33 -1.65
CA TYR A 40 3.00 -4.24 -2.93
C TYR A 40 2.13 -3.57 -4.01
N THR A 41 0.88 -4.01 -4.13
CA THR A 41 -0.09 -3.47 -5.08
C THR A 41 -0.33 -1.99 -4.82
N GLU A 42 -0.58 -1.61 -3.56
CA GLU A 42 -0.72 -0.20 -3.16
C GLU A 42 0.49 0.62 -3.64
N CYS A 43 1.70 0.18 -3.31
CA CYS A 43 2.94 0.88 -3.65
C CYS A 43 3.16 1.04 -5.17
N LEU A 44 2.67 0.11 -5.99
CA LEU A 44 2.74 0.21 -7.44
C LEU A 44 1.72 1.21 -7.99
N LEU A 45 0.47 1.13 -7.53
CA LEU A 45 -0.63 1.94 -8.03
C LEU A 45 -0.50 3.42 -7.66
N THR A 46 0.13 3.73 -6.52
CA THR A 46 0.39 5.10 -6.07
C THR A 46 1.72 5.68 -6.54
N ASP A 47 2.46 4.96 -7.40
CA ASP A 47 3.83 5.30 -7.83
C ASP A 47 4.83 5.52 -6.67
N SER A 48 4.51 5.01 -5.48
CA SER A 48 5.32 5.17 -4.27
C SER A 48 6.29 4.01 -4.04
N TRP A 49 6.51 3.15 -5.05
CA TRP A 49 7.34 1.95 -4.93
C TRP A 49 8.74 2.24 -4.38
N HIS A 50 9.30 3.42 -4.68
CA HIS A 50 10.63 3.84 -4.23
C HIS A 50 10.63 4.48 -2.84
N ASP A 51 9.47 4.78 -2.28
CA ASP A 51 9.35 5.48 -0.99
C ASP A 51 9.82 4.61 0.17
N ILE A 52 10.17 5.28 1.27
CA ILE A 52 10.57 4.62 2.52
C ILE A 52 9.45 3.76 3.09
N ALA A 53 8.18 4.17 2.90
CA ALA A 53 7.00 3.43 3.34
C ALA A 53 6.89 2.04 2.69
N CYS A 54 7.44 1.86 1.48
CA CYS A 54 7.42 0.60 0.75
C CYS A 54 8.67 -0.25 0.98
N LYS A 55 9.68 0.24 1.71
CA LYS A 55 10.98 -0.43 1.89
C LYS A 55 10.84 -1.85 2.44
N ASN A 56 10.04 -2.05 3.47
CA ASN A 56 9.91 -3.35 4.12
C ASN A 56 9.20 -4.37 3.21
N VAL A 57 8.24 -3.93 2.41
CA VAL A 57 7.62 -4.77 1.37
C VAL A 57 8.61 -5.12 0.28
N ARG A 58 9.45 -4.18 -0.19
CA ARG A 58 10.51 -4.50 -1.16
C ARG A 58 11.44 -5.59 -0.63
N SER A 59 11.84 -5.48 0.63
CA SER A 59 12.68 -6.46 1.30
C SER A 59 11.99 -7.81 1.45
N ALA A 60 10.74 -7.86 1.92
CA ALA A 60 9.97 -9.09 2.09
C ALA A 60 9.70 -9.78 0.75
N LYS A 61 9.29 -9.03 -0.27
CA LYS A 61 9.10 -9.52 -1.65
C LYS A 61 10.37 -10.15 -2.23
N ASN A 62 11.55 -9.63 -1.89
CA ASN A 62 12.81 -10.22 -2.33
C ASN A 62 13.15 -11.50 -1.56
N HIS A 63 12.71 -11.62 -0.29
CA HIS A 63 12.88 -12.82 0.51
C HIS A 63 11.97 -13.95 0.01
N GLU A 64 10.70 -13.64 -0.26
CA GLU A 64 9.66 -14.59 -0.70
C GLU A 64 9.56 -14.74 -2.23
N ALA A 65 10.58 -14.32 -2.99
CA ALA A 65 10.50 -14.22 -4.46
C ALA A 65 10.22 -15.56 -5.18
N ASN A 66 10.46 -16.68 -4.51
CA ASN A 66 10.27 -18.02 -5.07
C ASN A 66 8.95 -18.69 -4.63
N GLU A 67 8.20 -18.05 -3.73
CA GLU A 67 6.90 -18.57 -3.27
C GLU A 67 5.85 -18.36 -4.36
N LEU A 68 5.09 -19.43 -4.67
CA LEU A 68 4.19 -19.44 -5.82
C LEU A 68 3.01 -18.48 -5.66
N ASP A 69 2.46 -18.38 -4.46
CA ASP A 69 1.35 -17.47 -4.13
C ASP A 69 1.79 -16.00 -4.20
N ILE A 70 3.02 -15.70 -3.77
CA ILE A 70 3.64 -14.39 -3.98
C ILE A 70 3.78 -14.10 -5.47
N GLN A 71 4.35 -15.00 -6.26
CA GLN A 71 4.51 -14.79 -7.70
C GLN A 71 3.18 -14.53 -8.42
N GLU A 72 2.14 -15.27 -8.08
CA GLU A 72 0.79 -15.08 -8.62
C GLU A 72 0.23 -13.70 -8.23
N GLY A 73 0.28 -13.36 -6.94
CA GLY A 73 -0.20 -12.07 -6.44
C GLY A 73 0.52 -10.87 -7.06
N LEU A 74 1.84 -10.94 -7.19
CA LEU A 74 2.64 -9.88 -7.81
C LEU A 74 2.32 -9.72 -9.30
N LYS A 75 2.04 -10.82 -10.02
CA LYS A 75 1.65 -10.78 -11.42
C LYS A 75 0.29 -10.09 -11.61
N VAL A 76 -0.69 -10.40 -10.74
CA VAL A 76 -2.00 -9.74 -10.75
C VAL A 76 -1.85 -8.24 -10.51
N ALA A 77 -1.07 -7.84 -9.52
CA ALA A 77 -0.81 -6.43 -9.20
C ALA A 77 -0.17 -5.66 -10.38
N GLN A 78 0.77 -6.29 -11.10
CA GLN A 78 1.38 -5.69 -12.29
C GLN A 78 0.40 -5.56 -13.47
N GLN A 79 -0.48 -6.54 -13.63
CA GLN A 79 -1.53 -6.49 -14.66
C GLN A 79 -2.51 -5.36 -14.38
N GLU A 80 -2.95 -5.20 -13.13
CA GLU A 80 -3.83 -4.09 -12.72
C GLU A 80 -3.19 -2.72 -13.01
N LEU A 81 -1.90 -2.55 -12.68
CA LEU A 81 -1.16 -1.32 -13.00
C LEU A 81 -1.12 -1.06 -14.52
N PHE A 82 -0.93 -2.11 -15.33
CA PHE A 82 -0.92 -1.99 -16.78
C PHE A 82 -2.27 -1.54 -17.32
N GLU A 83 -3.36 -2.19 -16.89
CA GLU A 83 -4.73 -1.86 -17.30
C GLU A 83 -5.10 -0.40 -16.94
N ILE A 84 -4.72 0.05 -15.74
CA ILE A 84 -4.92 1.44 -15.33
C ILE A 84 -4.16 2.40 -16.24
N ARG A 85 -2.88 2.13 -16.52
CA ARG A 85 -2.07 2.98 -17.42
C ARG A 85 -2.62 3.02 -18.84
N GLU A 86 -3.05 1.89 -19.36
CA GLU A 86 -3.69 1.81 -20.69
C GLU A 86 -4.97 2.65 -20.73
N SER A 87 -5.82 2.54 -19.70
CA SER A 87 -7.06 3.32 -19.61
C SER A 87 -6.81 4.84 -19.58
N LEU A 88 -5.77 5.29 -18.88
CA LEU A 88 -5.37 6.69 -18.82
C LEU A 88 -4.88 7.20 -20.19
N LEU A 89 -4.06 6.42 -20.89
CA LEU A 89 -3.57 6.76 -22.24
C LEU A 89 -4.72 6.88 -23.26
N VAL A 90 -5.71 5.97 -23.21
CA VAL A 90 -6.89 6.05 -24.08
C VAL A 90 -7.75 7.26 -23.75
N SER A 91 -7.90 7.61 -22.48
CA SER A 91 -8.62 8.82 -22.05
C SER A 91 -7.96 10.09 -22.60
N ASP A 92 -6.63 10.21 -22.46
CA ASP A 92 -5.87 11.38 -22.90
C ASP A 92 -5.95 11.61 -24.41
N LEU A 93 -5.86 10.53 -25.20
CA LEU A 93 -6.03 10.59 -26.67
C LEU A 93 -7.43 11.07 -27.06
N ASN A 94 -8.47 10.63 -26.35
CA ASN A 94 -9.85 11.03 -26.62
C ASN A 94 -10.12 12.49 -26.24
N THR A 95 -9.42 13.05 -25.25
CA THR A 95 -9.52 14.48 -24.90
C THR A 95 -8.79 15.41 -25.87
N LEU A 96 -7.77 14.93 -26.60
CA LEU A 96 -7.01 15.73 -27.56
C LEU A 96 -7.62 15.76 -28.98
N SER A 97 -8.60 14.90 -29.28
CA SER A 97 -9.28 14.86 -30.59
C SER A 97 -10.62 15.63 -30.65
N LYS A 98 -10.96 16.37 -29.59
CA LYS A 98 -12.09 17.31 -29.54
C LYS A 98 -11.60 18.75 -29.57
#